data_AF-A0A1G9N8X0-F1
#
_entry.id   AF-A0A1G9N8X0-F1
#
_cell.length_a   1.000
_cell.length_b   1.000
_cell.length_c   1.000
_cell.angle_alpha   90.00
_cell.angle_beta   90.00
_cell.angle_gamma   90.00
#
_symmetry.space_group_name_H-M   'P 1'
#
loop_
_entity.id
_entity.type
_entity.pdbx_description
1 polymer ?
#
loop_
_entity_poly.entity_id
_entity_poly.type
_entity_poly.pdbx_seq_one_letter_code
_entity_poly.pdbx_strand_id
1 'polypeptide(L)'
;MTAPAVTAADIRKFWFDEAGPAAWYRVSPDFDARMRRRFAACVEREAAVLRAGEHPWQDEAEDALALILLLDQFPRNIWRGSGKAFAFDALARQVARAMIGRGFDWAIAEEHRAFVYMPFMHSEALSDQDYCVELAAERLTLQGTHDHAVKHRDVIRRFGRFPYRNEALQRETTPEEADYLQSGGYAPGRIDSAKKT
;
A
#
# COMPACT_ATOMS: atom_id res chain seq x y z
N MET A 1 26.25 -1.74 -20.37
CA MET A 1 25.65 -2.89 -19.65
C MET A 1 24.41 -2.39 -18.95
N THR A 2 23.21 -2.79 -19.39
CA THR A 2 21.96 -2.52 -18.66
C THR A 2 22.00 -3.29 -17.34
N ALA A 3 21.64 -2.65 -16.23
CA ALA A 3 21.51 -3.33 -14.95
C ALA A 3 20.57 -4.54 -15.09
N PRO A 4 20.80 -5.65 -14.35
CA PRO A 4 19.91 -6.80 -14.38
C PRO A 4 18.48 -6.39 -14.00
N ALA A 5 17.50 -7.05 -14.62
CA ALA A 5 16.10 -6.80 -14.32
C ALA A 5 15.78 -7.15 -12.86
N VAL A 6 15.08 -6.26 -12.16
CA VAL A 6 14.60 -6.50 -10.79
C VAL A 6 13.63 -7.68 -10.77
N THR A 7 13.88 -8.64 -9.89
CA THR A 7 13.05 -9.85 -9.69
C THR A 7 12.09 -9.71 -8.51
N ALA A 8 11.12 -10.63 -8.38
CA ALA A 8 10.24 -10.73 -7.21
C ALA A 8 11.02 -10.92 -5.89
N ALA A 9 12.06 -11.76 -5.92
CA ALA A 9 12.95 -11.99 -4.79
C ALA A 9 13.71 -10.70 -4.37
N ASP A 10 14.17 -9.90 -5.35
CA ASP A 10 14.82 -8.61 -5.05
C ASP A 10 13.88 -7.63 -4.35
N ILE A 11 12.59 -7.64 -4.71
CA ILE A 11 11.56 -6.79 -4.10
C ILE A 11 11.33 -7.19 -2.64
N ARG A 12 11.13 -8.49 -2.38
CA ARG A 12 10.95 -9.00 -1.01
C ARG A 12 12.17 -8.73 -0.14
N LYS A 13 13.36 -9.07 -0.63
CA LYS A 13 14.63 -8.82 0.06
C LYS A 13 14.81 -7.35 0.39
N PHE A 14 14.57 -6.47 -0.58
CA PHE A 14 14.66 -5.03 -0.33
C PHE A 14 13.67 -4.58 0.75
N TRP A 15 12.42 -5.01 0.65
CA TRP A 15 11.36 -4.53 1.53
C TRP A 15 11.53 -5.04 2.96
N PHE A 16 11.73 -6.35 3.13
CA PHE A 16 11.78 -7.01 4.44
C PHE A 16 13.16 -6.95 5.10
N ASP A 17 14.25 -7.08 4.33
CA ASP A 17 15.59 -7.22 4.89
C ASP A 17 16.40 -5.90 4.85
N GLU A 18 16.33 -5.15 3.76
CA GLU A 18 17.15 -3.93 3.57
C GLU A 18 16.48 -2.66 4.13
N ALA A 19 15.16 -2.53 3.97
CA ALA A 19 14.40 -1.35 4.42
C ALA A 19 13.88 -1.54 5.85
N GLY A 20 13.08 -2.59 6.06
CA GLY A 20 12.47 -2.94 7.34
C GLY A 20 11.46 -1.92 7.89
N PRO A 21 10.82 -2.23 9.04
CA PRO A 21 9.72 -1.44 9.60
C PRO A 21 10.02 0.03 9.85
N ALA A 22 11.26 0.35 10.24
CA ALA A 22 11.69 1.71 10.50
C ALA A 22 11.68 2.60 9.24
N ALA A 23 11.86 2.01 8.05
CA ALA A 23 11.85 2.73 6.79
C ALA A 23 10.45 2.79 6.15
N TRP A 24 9.60 1.77 6.33
CA TRP A 24 8.27 1.70 5.71
C TRP A 24 7.40 2.92 6.06
N TYR A 25 7.47 3.38 7.31
CA TYR A 25 6.60 4.43 7.83
C TYR A 25 7.29 5.80 7.97
N ARG A 26 8.60 5.88 7.74
CA ARG A 26 9.37 7.12 7.85
C ARG A 26 9.39 7.86 6.52
N VAL A 27 9.05 9.14 6.55
CA VAL A 27 9.30 10.02 5.41
C VAL A 27 10.79 10.33 5.32
N SER A 28 11.43 9.98 4.21
CA SER A 28 12.85 10.25 3.94
C SER A 28 13.06 10.52 2.45
N PRO A 29 13.37 11.77 2.05
CA PRO A 29 13.61 12.10 0.65
C PRO A 29 14.72 11.27 0.00
N ASP A 30 15.79 10.95 0.74
CA ASP A 30 16.89 10.11 0.24
C ASP A 30 16.45 8.67 0.01
N PHE A 31 15.64 8.11 0.92
CA PHE A 31 15.06 6.78 0.75
C PHE A 31 14.12 6.74 -0.45
N ASP A 32 13.24 7.73 -0.57
CA ASP A 32 12.28 7.84 -1.67
C ASP A 32 13.00 8.02 -3.02
N ALA A 33 14.07 8.81 -3.08
CA ALA A 33 14.89 8.98 -4.28
C ALA A 33 15.61 7.68 -4.67
N ARG A 34 16.14 6.93 -3.68
CA ARG A 34 16.75 5.61 -3.90
C ARG A 34 15.72 4.60 -4.42
N MET A 35 14.54 4.56 -3.81
CA MET A 35 13.40 3.75 -4.25
C MET A 35 13.02 4.06 -5.69
N ARG A 36 12.85 5.35 -6.01
CA ARG A 36 12.49 5.79 -7.36
C ARG A 36 13.54 5.37 -8.39
N ARG A 37 14.83 5.59 -8.10
CA ARG A 37 15.91 5.21 -9.03
C ARG A 37 15.97 3.70 -9.29
N ARG A 38 15.76 2.88 -8.25
CA ARG A 38 15.90 1.42 -8.36
C ARG A 38 14.65 0.73 -8.92
N PHE A 39 13.46 1.21 -8.59
CA PHE A 39 12.23 0.42 -8.78
C PHE A 39 11.16 1.09 -9.65
N ALA A 40 11.21 2.39 -9.95
CA ALA A 40 10.13 3.05 -10.70
C ALA A 40 9.87 2.41 -12.07
N ALA A 41 10.92 2.04 -12.81
CA ALA A 41 10.79 1.35 -14.09
C ALA A 41 10.23 -0.07 -13.95
N CYS A 42 10.51 -0.74 -12.83
CA CYS A 42 9.98 -2.07 -12.53
C CYS A 42 8.47 -2.00 -12.28
N VAL A 43 8.01 -1.05 -11.44
CA VAL A 43 6.58 -0.84 -11.15
C VAL A 43 5.79 -0.66 -12.45
N GLU A 44 6.23 0.23 -13.33
CA GLU A 44 5.53 0.51 -14.59
C GLU A 44 5.49 -0.71 -15.51
N ARG A 45 6.60 -1.45 -15.60
CA ARG A 45 6.71 -2.64 -16.44
C ARG A 45 5.77 -3.75 -15.95
N GLU A 46 5.84 -4.13 -14.68
CA GLU A 46 5.01 -5.22 -14.15
C GLU A 46 3.52 -4.84 -14.12
N ALA A 47 3.20 -3.56 -13.87
CA ALA A 47 1.84 -3.07 -14.02
C ALA A 47 1.33 -3.18 -15.47
N ALA A 48 2.18 -2.93 -16.48
CA ALA A 48 1.80 -3.10 -17.88
C ALA A 48 1.59 -4.58 -18.24
N VAL A 49 2.43 -5.48 -17.74
CA VAL A 49 2.27 -6.94 -17.92
C VAL A 49 0.92 -7.40 -17.34
N LEU A 50 0.63 -7.01 -16.09
CA LEU A 50 -0.62 -7.37 -15.41
C LEU A 50 -1.87 -6.79 -16.10
N ARG A 51 -1.76 -5.60 -16.73
CA ARG A 51 -2.86 -5.04 -17.54
C ARG A 51 -3.08 -5.80 -18.84
N ALA A 52 -2.04 -6.43 -19.39
CA ALA A 52 -2.12 -7.19 -20.63
C ALA A 52 -2.69 -8.61 -20.42
N GLY A 53 -2.72 -9.12 -19.19
CA GLY A 53 -3.30 -10.43 -18.88
C GLY A 53 -2.78 -11.01 -17.57
N GLU A 54 -2.62 -12.33 -17.55
CA GLU A 54 -2.06 -13.04 -16.41
C GLU A 54 -0.58 -12.68 -16.20
N HIS A 55 -0.22 -12.49 -14.95
CA HIS A 55 1.14 -12.14 -14.55
C HIS A 55 1.81 -13.37 -13.91
N PRO A 56 3.00 -13.79 -14.36
CA PRO A 56 3.63 -15.05 -13.92
C PRO A 56 3.94 -15.08 -12.42
N TRP A 57 4.23 -13.93 -11.80
CA TRP A 57 4.43 -13.87 -10.34
C TRP A 57 3.18 -14.24 -9.54
N GLN A 58 1.99 -14.27 -10.14
CA GLN A 58 0.80 -14.74 -9.43
C GLN A 58 0.82 -16.25 -9.21
N ASP A 59 1.66 -17.03 -9.90
CA ASP A 59 1.67 -18.50 -9.82
C ASP A 59 2.18 -19.03 -8.47
N GLU A 60 3.03 -18.26 -7.79
CA GLU A 60 3.66 -18.59 -6.51
C GLU A 60 3.34 -17.56 -5.42
N ALA A 61 3.08 -18.00 -4.19
CA ALA A 61 2.60 -17.12 -3.11
C ALA A 61 3.56 -15.96 -2.79
N GLU A 62 4.85 -16.26 -2.65
CA GLU A 62 5.88 -15.26 -2.34
C GLU A 62 6.08 -14.25 -3.47
N ASP A 63 5.96 -14.67 -4.72
CA ASP A 63 6.10 -13.78 -5.88
C ASP A 63 4.85 -12.91 -6.06
N ALA A 64 3.67 -13.43 -5.74
CA ALA A 64 2.43 -12.66 -5.72
C ALA A 64 2.48 -11.57 -4.63
N LEU A 65 3.02 -11.89 -3.45
CA LEU A 65 3.30 -10.90 -2.41
C LEU A 65 4.25 -9.81 -2.92
N ALA A 66 5.31 -10.17 -3.63
CA ALA A 66 6.23 -9.20 -4.22
C ALA A 66 5.51 -8.24 -5.19
N LEU A 67 4.60 -8.77 -6.02
CA LEU A 67 3.80 -7.96 -6.92
C LEU A 67 2.86 -7.01 -6.15
N ILE A 68 2.24 -7.47 -5.07
CA ILE A 68 1.43 -6.61 -4.19
C ILE A 68 2.28 -5.49 -3.61
N LEU A 69 3.46 -5.79 -3.04
CA LEU A 69 4.37 -4.77 -2.50
C LEU A 69 4.77 -3.74 -3.56
N LEU A 70 5.11 -4.20 -4.76
CA LEU A 70 5.54 -3.36 -5.87
C LEU A 70 4.43 -2.40 -6.34
N LEU A 71 3.16 -2.83 -6.28
CA LEU A 71 2.02 -2.06 -6.77
C LEU A 71 1.29 -1.26 -5.66
N ASP A 72 1.44 -1.65 -4.40
CA ASP A 72 0.79 -0.99 -3.26
C ASP A 72 1.80 -0.18 -2.43
N GLN A 73 2.84 -0.81 -1.90
CA GLN A 73 3.75 -0.14 -0.97
C GLN A 73 4.72 0.79 -1.68
N PHE A 74 5.37 0.31 -2.74
CA PHE A 74 6.44 1.05 -3.41
C PHE A 74 5.99 2.40 -4.01
N PRO A 75 4.81 2.50 -4.66
CA PRO A 75 4.35 3.77 -5.23
C PRO A 75 4.21 4.89 -4.20
N ARG A 76 3.87 4.55 -2.95
CA ARG A 76 3.70 5.50 -1.83
C ARG A 76 5.03 6.19 -1.44
N ASN A 77 6.16 5.53 -1.66
CA ASN A 77 7.51 6.12 -1.54
C ASN A 77 7.98 6.75 -2.85
N ILE A 78 7.85 6.04 -3.98
CA ILE A 78 8.40 6.45 -5.28
C ILE A 78 7.74 7.74 -5.78
N TRP A 79 6.45 7.94 -5.54
CA TRP A 79 5.69 9.09 -6.00
C TRP A 79 4.93 9.78 -4.87
N ARG A 80 5.53 9.81 -3.66
CA ARG A 80 4.97 10.46 -2.48
C ARG A 80 4.41 11.85 -2.79
N GLY A 81 3.23 12.14 -2.26
CA GLY A 81 2.60 13.46 -2.39
C GLY A 81 1.98 13.73 -3.76
N SER A 82 1.88 12.72 -4.64
CA SER A 82 1.24 12.87 -5.96
C SER A 82 0.19 11.79 -6.20
N GLY A 83 -0.77 12.04 -7.09
CA GLY A 83 -1.80 11.06 -7.44
C GLY A 83 -1.23 9.75 -7.99
N LYS A 84 -0.01 9.79 -8.56
CA LYS A 84 0.70 8.61 -9.05
C LYS A 84 1.05 7.60 -7.95
N ALA A 85 1.13 8.02 -6.69
CA ALA A 85 1.31 7.12 -5.55
C ALA A 85 0.14 6.14 -5.36
N PHE A 86 -1.03 6.42 -5.95
CA PHE A 86 -2.25 5.62 -5.82
C PHE A 86 -2.71 4.98 -7.15
N ALA A 87 -2.00 5.27 -8.25
CA ALA A 87 -2.43 4.89 -9.60
C ALA A 87 -2.44 3.37 -9.86
N PHE A 88 -1.79 2.60 -8.99
CA PHE A 88 -1.66 1.14 -9.10
C PHE A 88 -2.50 0.39 -8.06
N ASP A 89 -3.21 1.09 -7.17
CA ASP A 89 -3.97 0.49 -6.05
C ASP A 89 -5.00 -0.55 -6.55
N ALA A 90 -5.67 -0.29 -7.68
CA ALA A 90 -6.64 -1.23 -8.25
C ALA A 90 -6.00 -2.54 -8.73
N LEU A 91 -4.80 -2.46 -9.30
CA LEU A 91 -4.04 -3.64 -9.73
C LEU A 91 -3.54 -4.44 -8.52
N ALA A 92 -3.05 -3.75 -7.48
CA ALA A 92 -2.65 -4.41 -6.24
C ALA A 92 -3.83 -5.17 -5.59
N ARG A 93 -5.03 -4.57 -5.58
CA ARG A 93 -6.25 -5.24 -5.09
C ARG A 93 -6.64 -6.45 -5.93
N GLN A 94 -6.48 -6.39 -7.25
CA GLN A 94 -6.73 -7.52 -8.14
C GLN A 94 -5.83 -8.72 -7.76
N VAL A 95 -4.53 -8.47 -7.58
CA VAL A 95 -3.56 -9.51 -7.19
C VAL A 95 -3.87 -10.05 -5.81
N ALA A 96 -4.14 -9.18 -4.83
CA ALA A 96 -4.50 -9.57 -3.47
C ALA A 96 -5.76 -10.46 -3.44
N ARG A 97 -6.80 -10.12 -4.22
CA ARG A 97 -8.03 -10.92 -4.31
C ARG A 97 -7.75 -12.29 -4.92
N ALA A 98 -6.94 -12.37 -5.98
CA ALA A 98 -6.55 -13.64 -6.59
C ALA A 98 -5.74 -14.51 -5.63
N MET A 99 -4.79 -13.91 -4.90
CA MET A 99 -3.97 -14.59 -3.90
C MET A 99 -4.83 -15.18 -2.78
N ILE A 100 -5.74 -14.40 -2.20
CA ILE A 100 -6.65 -14.87 -1.15
C ILE A 100 -7.61 -15.95 -1.66
N GLY A 101 -8.13 -15.80 -2.89
CA GLY A 101 -9.00 -16.80 -3.51
C GLY A 101 -8.34 -18.17 -3.69
N ARG A 102 -7.01 -18.21 -3.80
CA ARG A 102 -6.20 -19.43 -3.87
C ARG A 102 -5.70 -19.91 -2.49
N GLY A 103 -6.00 -19.19 -1.42
CA GLY A 103 -5.49 -19.46 -0.07
C GLY A 103 -3.98 -19.23 0.07
N PHE A 104 -3.35 -18.51 -0.87
CA PHE A 104 -1.91 -18.28 -0.89
C PHE A 104 -1.43 -17.38 0.24
N ASP A 105 -2.30 -16.55 0.79
CA ASP A 105 -2.04 -15.71 1.96
C ASP A 105 -1.66 -16.54 3.20
N TRP A 106 -2.20 -17.75 3.34
CA TRP A 106 -1.84 -18.66 4.44
C TRP A 106 -0.43 -19.25 4.32
N ALA A 107 0.12 -19.31 3.11
CA ALA A 107 1.50 -19.76 2.89
C ALA A 107 2.53 -18.67 3.24
N ILE A 108 2.09 -17.42 3.41
CA ILE A 108 2.94 -16.31 3.81
C ILE A 108 3.08 -16.27 5.32
N ALA A 109 4.31 -16.05 5.80
CA ALA A 109 4.59 -15.79 7.21
C ALA A 109 3.72 -14.63 7.73
N GLU A 110 3.18 -14.76 8.94
CA GLU A 110 2.15 -13.84 9.43
C GLU A 110 2.64 -12.38 9.47
N GLU A 111 3.92 -12.17 9.76
CA GLU A 111 4.57 -10.85 9.81
C GLU A 111 4.52 -10.14 8.45
N HIS A 112 4.46 -10.90 7.36
CA HIS A 112 4.38 -10.39 5.99
C HIS A 112 2.94 -10.45 5.44
N ARG A 113 2.10 -11.33 5.97
CA ARG A 113 0.72 -11.55 5.49
C ARG A 113 -0.14 -10.28 5.54
N ALA A 114 0.10 -9.41 6.52
CA ALA A 114 -0.57 -8.11 6.60
C ALA A 114 -0.49 -7.29 5.30
N PHE A 115 0.62 -7.36 4.57
CA PHE A 115 0.79 -6.66 3.29
C PHE A 115 -0.12 -7.17 2.18
N VAL A 116 -0.58 -8.43 2.26
CA VAL A 116 -1.56 -8.98 1.33
C VAL A 116 -2.93 -8.28 1.49
N TYR A 117 -3.25 -7.80 2.69
CA TYR A 117 -4.56 -7.19 2.99
C TYR A 117 -4.57 -5.67 2.85
N MET A 118 -3.40 -5.02 2.93
CA MET A 118 -3.27 -3.58 2.81
C MET A 118 -3.86 -2.97 1.52
N PRO A 119 -3.86 -3.62 0.34
CA PRO A 119 -4.55 -3.08 -0.83
C PRO A 119 -6.03 -2.79 -0.60
N PHE A 120 -6.73 -3.59 0.22
CA PHE A 120 -8.12 -3.34 0.60
C PHE A 120 -8.22 -2.19 1.61
N MET A 121 -7.33 -2.16 2.60
CA MET A 121 -7.18 -1.04 3.56
C MET A 121 -6.97 0.30 2.86
N HIS A 122 -6.33 0.29 1.69
CA HIS A 122 -6.03 1.48 0.92
C HIS A 122 -7.13 1.86 -0.10
N SER A 123 -8.18 1.06 -0.24
CA SER A 123 -9.32 1.34 -1.12
C SER A 123 -10.21 2.43 -0.54
N GLU A 124 -10.79 3.29 -1.39
CA GLU A 124 -11.85 4.22 -0.98
C GLU A 124 -13.25 3.60 -1.15
N ALA A 125 -13.36 2.27 -1.23
CA ALA A 125 -14.62 1.53 -1.23
C ALA A 125 -14.92 0.94 0.15
N LEU A 126 -16.11 1.20 0.71
CA LEU A 126 -16.49 0.70 2.04
C LEU A 126 -16.47 -0.84 2.12
N SER A 127 -16.90 -1.53 1.06
CA SER A 127 -16.88 -3.00 1.01
C SER A 127 -15.47 -3.59 1.09
N ASP A 128 -14.47 -2.92 0.52
CA ASP A 128 -13.07 -3.34 0.64
C ASP A 128 -12.56 -3.09 2.07
N GLN A 129 -13.01 -2.01 2.72
CA GLN A 129 -12.66 -1.72 4.11
C GLN A 129 -13.22 -2.75 5.09
N ASP A 130 -14.49 -3.13 4.92
CA ASP A 130 -15.12 -4.19 5.72
C ASP A 130 -14.38 -5.52 5.54
N TYR A 131 -14.09 -5.88 4.29
CA TYR A 131 -13.34 -7.10 3.97
C TYR A 131 -11.92 -7.10 4.59
N CYS A 132 -11.24 -5.95 4.58
CA CYS A 132 -9.93 -5.81 5.20
C CYS A 132 -9.97 -6.04 6.72
N VAL A 133 -10.99 -5.49 7.40
CA VAL A 133 -11.19 -5.68 8.84
C VAL A 133 -11.45 -7.14 9.16
N GLU A 134 -12.30 -7.82 8.39
CA GLU A 134 -12.59 -9.25 8.55
C GLU A 134 -11.33 -10.10 8.39
N LEU A 135 -10.56 -9.91 7.30
CA LEU A 135 -9.31 -10.64 7.06
C LEU A 135 -8.29 -10.40 8.18
N ALA A 136 -8.16 -9.16 8.64
CA ALA A 136 -7.21 -8.84 9.71
C ALA A 136 -7.63 -9.44 11.05
N ALA A 137 -8.93 -9.53 11.35
CA ALA A 137 -9.45 -10.14 12.57
C ALA A 137 -9.33 -11.67 12.55
N GLU A 138 -9.59 -12.31 11.41
CA GLU A 138 -9.59 -13.77 11.27
C GLU A 138 -8.18 -14.34 11.12
N ARG A 139 -7.30 -13.65 10.39
CA ARG A 139 -6.08 -14.26 9.84
C ARG A 139 -4.77 -13.68 10.36
N LEU A 140 -4.83 -12.69 11.25
CA LEU A 140 -3.67 -12.10 11.92
C LEU A 140 -3.90 -12.12 13.44
N THR A 141 -2.85 -12.48 14.17
CA THR A 141 -2.79 -12.40 15.64
C THR A 141 -2.13 -11.10 16.11
N LEU A 142 -1.30 -10.50 15.27
CA LEU A 142 -0.66 -9.20 15.53
C LEU A 142 -1.71 -8.06 15.49
N GLN A 143 -2.06 -7.54 16.67
CA GLN A 143 -3.15 -6.56 16.83
C GLN A 143 -2.99 -5.26 16.03
N GLY A 144 -1.74 -4.85 15.73
CA GLY A 144 -1.47 -3.57 15.07
C GLY A 144 -2.21 -3.41 13.74
N THR A 145 -2.22 -4.43 12.88
CA THR A 145 -2.84 -4.33 11.55
C THR A 145 -4.37 -4.22 11.62
N HIS A 146 -5.02 -4.98 12.52
CA HIS A 146 -6.47 -4.92 12.68
C HIS A 146 -6.92 -3.52 13.16
N ASP A 147 -6.24 -2.95 14.16
CA ASP A 147 -6.56 -1.61 14.65
C ASP A 147 -6.39 -0.55 13.55
N HIS A 148 -5.36 -0.67 12.73
CA HIS A 148 -5.19 0.17 11.56
C HIS A 148 -6.29 -0.03 10.52
N ALA A 149 -6.74 -1.26 10.27
CA ALA A 149 -7.85 -1.55 9.35
C ALA A 149 -9.15 -0.87 9.82
N VAL A 150 -9.48 -0.98 11.11
CA VAL A 150 -10.67 -0.36 11.69
C VAL A 150 -10.63 1.17 11.53
N LYS A 151 -9.49 1.81 11.82
CA LYS A 151 -9.33 3.26 11.65
C LYS A 151 -9.49 3.71 10.20
N HIS A 152 -8.94 2.96 9.23
CA HIS A 152 -9.15 3.26 7.81
C HIS A 152 -10.63 3.14 7.43
N ARG A 153 -11.30 2.06 7.86
CA ARG A 153 -12.73 1.86 7.63
C ARG A 153 -13.57 3.00 8.19
N ASP A 154 -13.27 3.48 9.39
CA ASP A 154 -14.02 4.57 10.01
C ASP A 154 -13.93 5.87 9.19
N VAL A 155 -12.74 6.17 8.63
CA VAL A 155 -12.57 7.33 7.73
C VAL A 155 -13.41 7.18 6.47
N ILE A 156 -13.37 6.02 5.82
CA ILE A 156 -14.16 5.76 4.60
C ILE A 156 -15.66 5.76 4.91
N ARG A 157 -16.09 5.20 6.05
CA ARG A 157 -17.50 5.23 6.46
C ARG A 157 -18.00 6.66 6.65
N ARG A 158 -17.15 7.55 7.17
CA ARG A 158 -17.50 8.94 7.42
C ARG A 158 -17.50 9.80 6.15
N PHE A 159 -16.45 9.71 5.33
CA PHE A 159 -16.22 10.65 4.23
C PHE A 159 -16.40 10.04 2.83
N GLY A 160 -16.54 8.71 2.73
CA GLY A 160 -16.53 7.98 1.45
C GLY A 160 -15.18 7.96 0.74
N ARG A 161 -14.14 8.57 1.32
CA ARG A 161 -12.80 8.73 0.78
C ARG A 161 -11.80 9.07 1.89
N PHE A 162 -10.51 9.12 1.59
CA PHE A 162 -9.47 9.54 2.53
C PHE A 162 -9.16 11.04 2.36
N PRO A 163 -9.56 11.91 3.30
CA PRO A 163 -9.34 13.36 3.16
C PRO A 163 -7.87 13.75 3.05
N TYR A 164 -6.98 13.02 3.71
CA TYR A 164 -5.54 13.24 3.63
C TYR A 164 -4.92 12.96 2.25
N ARG A 165 -5.68 12.39 1.29
CA ARG A 165 -5.25 12.22 -0.10
C ARG A 165 -5.69 13.38 -1.00
N ASN A 166 -6.51 14.32 -0.51
CA ASN A 166 -7.14 15.34 -1.35
C ASN A 166 -6.12 16.18 -2.12
N GLU A 167 -5.05 16.66 -1.49
CA GLU A 167 -4.00 17.44 -2.16
C GLU A 167 -3.33 16.63 -3.28
N ALA A 168 -2.88 15.41 -2.97
CA ALA A 168 -2.22 14.54 -3.94
C ALA A 168 -3.12 14.15 -5.12
N LEU A 169 -4.43 14.02 -4.87
CA LEU A 169 -5.45 13.68 -5.87
C LEU A 169 -6.16 14.91 -6.47
N GLN A 170 -5.72 16.13 -6.13
CA GLN A 170 -6.29 17.38 -6.62
C GLN A 170 -7.81 17.51 -6.37
N ARG A 171 -8.27 17.06 -5.20
CA ARG A 171 -9.67 17.15 -4.76
C ARG A 171 -9.87 18.37 -3.88
N GLU A 172 -11.04 18.99 -3.99
CA GLU A 172 -11.48 19.99 -3.03
C GLU A 172 -11.76 19.34 -1.67
N THR A 173 -11.23 19.93 -0.61
CA THR A 173 -11.43 19.52 0.78
C THR A 173 -12.66 20.20 1.33
N THR A 174 -13.62 19.43 1.85
CA THR A 174 -14.83 20.00 2.47
C THR A 174 -14.50 20.62 3.84
N PRO A 175 -15.34 21.52 4.38
CA PRO A 175 -15.15 22.04 5.74
C PRO A 175 -15.05 20.94 6.80
N GLU A 176 -15.89 19.90 6.71
CA GLU A 176 -15.86 18.77 7.66
C GLU A 176 -14.54 17.98 7.57
N GLU A 177 -14.06 17.75 6.36
CA GLU A 177 -12.77 17.09 6.12
C GLU A 177 -11.60 17.93 6.67
N ALA A 178 -11.65 19.25 6.49
CA ALA A 178 -10.64 20.17 7.00
C ALA A 178 -10.60 20.16 8.53
N ASP A 179 -11.76 20.26 9.18
CA ASP A 179 -11.87 20.22 10.64
C ASP A 179 -11.36 18.89 11.20
N TYR A 180 -11.74 17.77 10.59
CA TYR A 180 -11.25 16.45 10.97
C TYR A 180 -9.72 16.34 10.89
N LEU A 181 -9.13 16.85 9.81
CA LEU A 181 -7.68 16.84 9.62
C LEU A 181 -6.94 17.81 10.56
N GLN A 182 -7.57 18.92 10.96
CA GLN A 182 -7.00 19.90 11.90
C GLN A 182 -7.10 19.42 13.36
N SER A 183 -8.14 18.67 13.71
CA SER A 183 -8.35 18.12 15.05
C SER A 183 -7.54 16.85 15.33
N GLY A 184 -6.51 16.55 14.53
CA GLY A 184 -5.69 15.34 14.70
C GLY A 184 -6.35 14.04 14.23
N GLY A 185 -7.28 14.13 13.28
CA GLY A 185 -7.91 12.97 12.66
C GLY A 185 -6.89 11.98 12.08
N TYR A 186 -7.28 10.71 12.01
CA TYR A 186 -6.43 9.64 11.50
C TYR A 186 -5.97 9.89 10.06
N ALA A 187 -4.65 10.06 9.89
CA ALA A 187 -3.98 10.32 8.63
C ALA A 187 -2.58 9.64 8.64
N PRO A 188 -2.50 8.33 8.35
CA PRO A 188 -1.25 7.59 8.40
C PRO A 188 -0.24 8.15 7.40
N GLY A 189 1.01 8.30 7.84
CA GLY A 189 2.10 8.83 7.00
C GLY A 189 2.02 10.33 6.69
N ARG A 190 1.11 11.08 7.33
CA ARG A 190 1.09 12.54 7.24
C ARG A 190 2.37 13.12 7.84
N ILE A 191 3.01 14.01 7.10
CA ILE A 191 4.06 14.88 7.65
C ILE A 191 3.33 15.99 8.39
N ASP A 192 3.39 15.98 9.72
CA ASP A 192 2.87 17.10 10.51
C ASP A 192 3.71 18.35 10.20
N SER A 193 3.21 19.18 9.30
CA SER A 193 3.74 20.54 9.08
C SER A 193 3.55 21.44 10.30
N ALA A 194 2.75 21.01 11.28
CA ALA A 194 2.48 21.71 12.55
C ALA A 194 3.61 21.63 13.60
N LYS A 195 4.74 20.97 13.32
CA LYS A 195 5.96 21.02 14.15
C LYS A 195 7.11 21.77 13.49
N LYS A 196 6.81 22.81 12.70
CA LYS A 196 7.76 23.90 12.47
C LYS A 196 7.45 25.01 13.46
N THR A 197 8.02 24.89 14.65
CA THR A 197 8.20 26.02 15.58
C THR A 197 9.57 25.87 16.22
#